data_AF-A0A840SB76-F1
#
_entry.id   AF-A0A840SB76-F1
#
_cell.length_a   1.000
_cell.length_b   1.000
_cell.length_c   1.000
_cell.angle_alpha   90.00
_cell.angle_beta   90.00
_cell.angle_gamma   90.00
#
_symmetry.space_group_name_H-M   'P 1'
#
loop_
_entity.id
_entity.type
_entity.pdbx_description
1 polymer ?
#
loop_
_entity_poly.entity_id
_entity_poly.type
_entity_poly.pdbx_seq_one_letter_code
_entity_poly.pdbx_strand_id
1 'polypeptide(L)'
;MKKMNMLKKFILSSVILIFSFKGFTFDIDEKFEVKTPNMIVKIDDQVGFLYDFKYQIKKLSDFVADPDGWYSSTICGNKLYVIFGSNYFLYHSNKDLYYPKSPSKFNFGSSFLKAKNFDEEIKTIFTLSYSEIKNPTLDDYFDEIKSIIKSVTVPDMLIEQINGNQIKYDTYDMEHYYIGDWEMGMQLFRYGARPWATSKNPVGMNIKMDFKEAQNSIVILNGYVHPDKRHLYKANRRLKKIRVTSPDANFYVESEFEDTVHFHEVKFPEPVTSVNIEILDYYEGNKYKDLCVQMFGVRNFSFLNENSIRNLSFDYLMRYKKYEE
;
A
#
# COMPACT_ATOMS: atom_id res chain seq x y z
N MET A 1 -26.41 -77.85 2.85
CA MET A 1 -24.94 -77.99 2.89
C MET A 1 -24.31 -76.61 2.67
N LYS A 2 -23.76 -76.01 3.74
CA LYS A 2 -22.82 -74.86 3.85
C LYS A 2 -23.13 -73.45 3.25
N LYS A 3 -22.90 -72.45 4.14
CA LYS A 3 -22.68 -70.98 4.03
C LYS A 3 -23.95 -70.11 3.93
N MET A 4 -24.40 -69.33 4.93
CA MET A 4 -23.80 -68.43 5.94
C MET A 4 -23.37 -67.04 5.41
N ASN A 5 -23.86 -66.00 6.11
CA ASN A 5 -23.58 -64.54 6.10
C ASN A 5 -24.35 -63.69 5.07
N MET A 6 -25.41 -62.94 5.42
CA MET A 6 -25.46 -61.76 6.32
C MET A 6 -24.22 -60.86 6.23
N LEU A 7 -24.35 -59.68 5.61
CA LEU A 7 -24.30 -58.38 6.30
C LEU A 7 -24.13 -57.23 5.27
N LYS A 8 -25.03 -56.25 5.36
CA LYS A 8 -24.87 -54.81 5.06
C LYS A 8 -23.55 -54.36 4.40
N LYS A 9 -23.65 -53.72 3.23
CA LYS A 9 -23.04 -52.42 2.88
C LYS A 9 -23.43 -52.06 1.43
N PHE A 10 -24.30 -51.08 1.26
CA PHE A 10 -23.92 -49.72 0.82
C PHE A 10 -23.43 -49.68 -0.63
N ILE A 11 -24.35 -49.57 -1.59
CA ILE A 11 -24.10 -48.86 -2.85
C ILE A 11 -25.35 -48.03 -3.14
N LEU A 12 -25.47 -46.92 -2.42
CA LEU A 12 -26.30 -45.80 -2.84
C LEU A 12 -25.49 -45.11 -3.94
N SER A 13 -25.96 -45.17 -5.18
CA SER A 13 -25.37 -44.50 -6.32
C SER A 13 -25.54 -42.99 -6.16
N SER A 14 -24.69 -42.38 -5.35
CA SER A 14 -24.54 -40.93 -5.28
C SER A 14 -23.99 -40.45 -6.61
N VAL A 15 -24.84 -39.82 -7.43
CA VAL A 15 -24.40 -38.93 -8.49
C VAL A 15 -23.70 -37.77 -7.80
N ILE A 16 -22.37 -37.88 -7.66
CA ILE A 16 -21.53 -36.77 -7.26
C ILE A 16 -21.52 -35.82 -8.46
N LEU A 17 -22.37 -34.80 -8.40
CA LEU A 17 -22.16 -33.58 -9.16
C LEU A 17 -20.82 -33.03 -8.70
N ILE A 18 -19.76 -33.31 -9.46
CA ILE A 18 -18.49 -32.63 -9.32
C ILE A 18 -18.76 -31.20 -9.81
N PHE A 19 -19.20 -30.33 -8.90
CA PHE A 19 -18.91 -28.92 -9.03
C PHE A 19 -17.39 -28.85 -9.07
N SER A 20 -16.85 -28.63 -10.27
CA SER A 20 -15.47 -28.19 -10.42
C SER A 20 -15.37 -26.87 -9.66
N PHE A 21 -14.97 -26.95 -8.40
CA PHE A 21 -14.22 -25.89 -7.76
C PHE A 21 -13.01 -25.67 -8.68
N LYS A 22 -13.14 -24.75 -9.62
CA LYS A 22 -11.99 -24.01 -10.13
C LYS A 22 -11.47 -23.28 -8.91
N GLY A 23 -10.64 -23.97 -8.12
CA GLY A 23 -9.70 -23.31 -7.25
C GLY A 23 -9.01 -22.26 -8.11
N PHE A 24 -8.95 -21.03 -7.60
CA PHE A 24 -8.20 -19.94 -8.22
C PHE A 24 -6.74 -20.38 -8.33
N THR A 25 -6.40 -21.06 -9.42
CA THR A 25 -5.03 -21.23 -9.86
C THR A 25 -4.72 -19.96 -10.63
N PHE A 26 -3.89 -19.10 -10.03
CA PHE A 26 -3.25 -18.04 -10.80
C PHE A 26 -2.46 -18.74 -11.91
N ASP A 27 -2.78 -18.44 -13.17
CA ASP A 27 -1.87 -18.73 -14.27
C ASP A 27 -0.62 -17.88 -14.02
N ILE A 28 0.36 -18.48 -13.36
CA ILE A 28 1.70 -17.92 -13.25
C ILE A 28 2.30 -18.10 -14.64
N ASP A 29 2.48 -17.00 -15.37
CA ASP A 29 3.22 -17.02 -16.63
C ASP A 29 4.66 -17.48 -16.34
N GLU A 30 4.92 -18.77 -16.56
CA GLU A 30 6.18 -19.45 -16.19
C GLU A 30 7.40 -18.90 -16.95
N LYS A 31 7.18 -18.06 -17.98
CA LYS A 31 8.22 -17.58 -18.89
C LYS A 31 9.12 -16.47 -18.37
N PHE A 32 8.90 -15.97 -17.15
CA PHE A 32 9.70 -14.87 -16.59
C PHE A 32 10.44 -15.31 -15.31
N GLU A 33 11.78 -15.35 -15.38
CA GLU A 33 12.64 -15.35 -14.20
C GLU A 33 12.52 -13.98 -13.53
N VAL A 34 12.03 -13.97 -12.30
CA VAL A 34 11.73 -12.75 -11.57
C VAL A 34 12.89 -12.38 -10.68
N LYS A 35 13.41 -11.17 -10.85
CA LYS A 35 14.38 -10.56 -9.94
C LYS A 35 13.74 -9.35 -9.26
N THR A 36 14.19 -9.02 -8.06
CA THR A 36 13.99 -7.68 -7.47
C THR A 36 15.01 -6.72 -8.10
N PRO A 37 14.65 -5.46 -8.37
CA PRO A 37 15.63 -4.47 -8.80
C PRO A 37 16.63 -4.23 -7.67
N ASN A 38 17.92 -4.18 -8.01
CA ASN A 38 18.99 -3.82 -7.07
C ASN A 38 18.89 -2.36 -6.63
N MET A 39 18.32 -1.50 -7.48
CA MET A 39 18.14 -0.09 -7.20
C MET A 39 16.95 0.46 -7.98
N ILE A 40 16.19 1.34 -7.34
CA ILE A 40 15.20 2.20 -7.98
C ILE A 40 15.49 3.65 -7.63
N VAL A 41 15.46 4.50 -8.65
CA VAL A 41 15.64 5.95 -8.52
C VAL A 41 14.45 6.63 -9.17
N LYS A 42 13.65 7.37 -8.40
CA LYS A 42 12.62 8.26 -8.94
C LYS A 42 13.07 9.71 -8.87
N ILE A 43 13.08 10.38 -10.03
CA ILE A 43 13.33 11.81 -10.18
C ILE A 43 12.18 12.36 -11.03
N ASP A 44 11.40 13.28 -10.47
CA ASP A 44 10.24 13.87 -11.13
C ASP A 44 9.28 12.80 -11.69
N ASP A 45 9.02 12.82 -13.00
CA ASP A 45 8.16 11.88 -13.74
C ASP A 45 8.89 10.63 -14.24
N GLN A 46 10.18 10.49 -13.95
CA GLN A 46 11.00 9.37 -14.41
C GLN A 46 11.38 8.43 -13.27
N VAL A 47 11.40 7.15 -13.58
CA VAL A 47 11.80 6.08 -12.67
C VAL A 47 12.82 5.20 -13.37
N GLY A 48 14.03 5.17 -12.80
CA GLY A 48 15.11 4.31 -13.22
C GLY A 48 15.17 3.06 -12.36
N PHE A 49 15.37 1.92 -13.01
CA PHE A 49 15.48 0.61 -12.39
C PHE A 49 16.83 -0.01 -12.77
N LEU A 50 17.51 -0.61 -11.80
CA LEU A 50 18.72 -1.40 -12.01
C LEU A 50 18.44 -2.86 -11.65
N TYR A 51 18.73 -3.76 -12.57
CA TYR A 51 18.64 -5.21 -12.43
C TYR A 51 19.97 -5.83 -12.78
N ASP A 52 20.61 -6.48 -11.80
CA ASP A 52 22.00 -6.94 -11.83
C ASP A 52 22.96 -5.84 -12.32
N PHE A 53 23.27 -5.85 -13.61
CA PHE A 53 24.16 -4.91 -14.30
C PHE A 53 23.47 -4.21 -15.49
N LYS A 54 22.14 -4.26 -15.54
CA LYS A 54 21.32 -3.66 -16.59
C LYS A 54 20.35 -2.63 -16.03
N TYR A 55 20.25 -1.46 -16.64
CA TYR A 55 19.29 -0.44 -16.22
C TYR A 55 18.22 -0.15 -17.29
N GLN A 56 17.05 0.29 -16.86
CA GLN A 56 16.01 0.86 -17.72
C GLN A 56 15.37 2.06 -17.02
N ILE A 57 15.09 3.12 -17.78
CA ILE A 57 14.38 4.30 -17.29
C ILE A 57 13.02 4.33 -17.99
N LYS A 58 11.95 4.52 -17.21
CA LYS A 58 10.57 4.67 -17.67
C LYS A 58 10.01 6.00 -17.18
N LYS A 59 9.08 6.57 -17.92
CA LYS A 59 8.22 7.64 -17.42
C LYS A 59 7.06 7.06 -16.63
N LEU A 60 6.48 7.81 -15.69
CA LEU A 60 5.25 7.42 -15.00
C LEU A 60 4.10 7.17 -15.98
N SER A 61 4.08 7.87 -17.12
CA SER A 61 3.13 7.63 -18.22
C SER A 61 3.27 6.28 -18.92
N ASP A 62 4.39 5.58 -18.73
CA ASP A 62 4.64 4.26 -19.35
C ASP A 62 4.04 3.10 -18.54
N PHE A 63 3.51 3.39 -17.35
CA PHE A 63 2.78 2.44 -16.53
C PHE A 63 1.30 2.49 -16.88
N VAL A 64 0.72 1.33 -17.16
CA VAL A 64 -0.67 1.22 -17.60
C VAL A 64 -1.48 0.56 -16.48
N ALA A 65 -2.60 1.19 -16.13
CA ALA A 65 -3.55 0.62 -15.19
C ALA A 65 -4.28 -0.57 -15.84
N ASP A 66 -4.37 -1.69 -15.12
CA ASP A 66 -5.19 -2.82 -15.49
C ASP A 66 -6.68 -2.59 -15.13
N PRO A 67 -7.61 -3.47 -15.51
CA PRO A 67 -9.03 -3.33 -15.17
C PRO A 67 -9.33 -3.31 -13.66
N ASP A 68 -8.42 -3.87 -12.84
CA ASP A 68 -8.50 -3.81 -11.38
C ASP A 68 -7.95 -2.50 -10.81
N GLY A 69 -7.51 -1.58 -11.69
CA GLY A 69 -6.99 -0.25 -11.33
C GLY A 69 -5.51 -0.24 -10.96
N TRP A 70 -4.78 -1.34 -11.12
CA TRP A 70 -3.37 -1.43 -10.71
C TRP A 70 -2.43 -1.07 -11.86
N TYR A 71 -1.49 -0.17 -11.60
CA TYR A 71 -0.46 0.18 -12.57
C TYR A 71 0.59 -0.91 -12.69
N SER A 72 0.95 -1.28 -13.92
CA SER A 72 2.04 -2.21 -14.18
C SER A 72 2.83 -1.83 -15.43
N SER A 73 4.07 -2.32 -15.51
CA SER A 73 4.90 -2.25 -16.71
C SER A 73 5.89 -3.42 -16.75
N THR A 74 6.43 -3.70 -17.93
CA THR A 74 7.55 -4.65 -18.09
C THR A 74 8.86 -3.87 -18.07
N ILE A 75 9.72 -4.21 -17.12
CA ILE A 75 11.00 -3.54 -16.87
C ILE A 75 12.10 -4.58 -16.84
N CYS A 76 13.11 -4.44 -17.69
CA CYS A 76 14.19 -5.41 -17.85
C CYS A 76 13.69 -6.86 -18.03
N GLY A 77 12.58 -7.04 -18.76
CA GLY A 77 11.93 -8.34 -18.94
C GLY A 77 11.07 -8.81 -17.77
N ASN A 78 10.91 -8.03 -16.70
CA ASN A 78 10.12 -8.39 -15.52
C ASN A 78 8.83 -7.57 -15.45
N LYS A 79 7.68 -8.22 -15.24
CA LYS A 79 6.42 -7.50 -14.96
C LYS A 79 6.43 -7.00 -13.51
N LEU A 80 6.36 -5.69 -13.34
CA LEU A 80 6.24 -5.02 -12.06
C LEU A 80 4.89 -4.34 -11.93
N TYR A 81 4.27 -4.47 -10.76
CA TYR A 81 3.15 -3.63 -10.35
C TYR A 81 3.69 -2.52 -9.48
N VAL A 82 3.11 -1.32 -9.63
CA VAL A 82 3.57 -0.13 -8.93
C VAL A 82 2.41 0.64 -8.33
N ILE A 83 2.68 1.33 -7.24
CA ILE A 83 1.77 2.31 -6.64
C ILE A 83 2.59 3.58 -6.48
N PHE A 84 2.16 4.67 -7.09
CA PHE A 84 2.89 5.94 -7.04
C PHE A 84 1.95 7.11 -6.81
N GLY A 85 2.49 8.28 -6.57
CA GLY A 85 1.73 9.51 -6.38
C GLY A 85 2.23 10.27 -5.15
N SER A 86 2.06 11.59 -5.14
CA SER A 86 2.75 12.47 -4.19
C SER A 86 4.26 12.15 -4.16
N ASN A 87 4.82 12.00 -2.95
CA ASN A 87 6.14 11.47 -2.68
C ASN A 87 6.09 9.98 -2.29
N TYR A 88 5.35 9.16 -3.03
CA TYR A 88 5.38 7.72 -2.86
C TYR A 88 5.69 7.01 -4.18
N PHE A 89 6.47 5.94 -4.07
CA PHE A 89 6.68 4.97 -5.13
C PHE A 89 6.91 3.60 -4.48
N LEU A 90 5.97 2.68 -4.69
CA LEU A 90 6.01 1.30 -4.25
C LEU A 90 6.02 0.41 -5.46
N TYR A 91 6.66 -0.75 -5.31
CA TYR A 91 6.59 -1.79 -6.32
C TYR A 91 6.49 -3.17 -5.68
N HIS A 92 5.88 -4.08 -6.43
CA HIS A 92 5.95 -5.50 -6.15
C HIS A 92 5.96 -6.28 -7.46
N SER A 93 6.67 -7.40 -7.48
CA SER A 93 6.60 -8.36 -8.58
C SER A 93 5.66 -9.54 -8.23
N ASN A 94 5.27 -10.33 -9.24
CA ASN A 94 4.45 -11.53 -9.03
C ASN A 94 5.17 -12.67 -8.27
N LYS A 95 6.52 -12.62 -8.12
CA LYS A 95 7.29 -13.65 -7.41
C LYS A 95 8.16 -13.09 -6.27
N ASP A 96 8.10 -11.79 -5.97
CA ASP A 96 8.74 -11.16 -4.78
C ASP A 96 8.11 -11.59 -3.45
N LEU A 97 7.16 -12.54 -3.50
CA LEU A 97 6.61 -13.23 -2.36
C LEU A 97 7.65 -14.21 -1.80
N TYR A 98 8.74 -13.67 -1.28
CA TYR A 98 9.45 -14.35 -0.21
C TYR A 98 8.49 -14.37 0.98
N TYR A 99 7.67 -15.43 1.07
CA TYR A 99 7.03 -15.83 2.31
C TYR A 99 8.12 -16.47 3.15
N PRO A 100 8.79 -15.75 4.06
CA PRO A 100 9.34 -16.46 5.21
C PRO A 100 8.28 -17.38 5.83
N LYS A 101 8.72 -18.45 6.46
CA LYS A 101 7.84 -19.35 7.24
C LYS A 101 7.21 -18.69 8.48
N SER A 102 7.24 -17.36 8.58
CA SER A 102 6.72 -16.54 9.67
C SER A 102 6.08 -15.29 9.07
N PRO A 103 4.86 -14.87 9.45
CA PRO A 103 4.17 -13.68 8.93
C PRO A 103 4.88 -12.33 9.18
N SER A 104 6.16 -12.36 9.55
CA SER A 104 7.02 -11.24 9.96
C SER A 104 8.18 -10.92 9.02
N LYS A 105 8.28 -11.51 7.82
CA LYS A 105 9.26 -11.04 6.81
C LYS A 105 8.55 -10.65 5.52
N PHE A 106 8.84 -9.41 5.15
CA PHE A 106 8.15 -8.57 4.18
C PHE A 106 8.75 -8.70 2.78
N ASN A 107 8.05 -8.15 1.77
CA ASN A 107 8.65 -7.28 0.75
C ASN A 107 7.57 -6.71 -0.21
N PHE A 108 7.04 -5.53 0.09
CA PHE A 108 7.03 -4.51 -0.96
C PHE A 108 8.49 -4.08 -1.07
N GLY A 109 9.06 -4.08 -2.26
CA GLY A 109 10.32 -3.38 -2.43
C GLY A 109 10.05 -1.90 -2.18
N SER A 110 10.69 -1.36 -1.15
CA SER A 110 10.65 0.07 -0.87
C SER A 110 11.55 0.79 -1.87
N SER A 111 11.06 1.91 -2.39
CA SER A 111 11.79 2.70 -3.38
C SER A 111 11.83 4.16 -2.96
N PHE A 112 13.01 4.74 -3.14
CA PHE A 112 13.41 6.02 -2.59
C PHE A 112 13.11 7.17 -3.55
N LEU A 113 12.80 8.33 -2.97
CA LEU A 113 12.62 9.57 -3.70
C LEU A 113 13.77 10.51 -3.43
N LYS A 114 14.37 11.02 -4.50
CA LYS A 114 15.16 12.24 -4.47
C LYS A 114 14.33 13.33 -5.14
N ALA A 115 13.67 14.17 -4.34
CA ALA A 115 13.00 15.35 -4.86
C ALA A 115 14.05 16.40 -5.27
N LYS A 116 13.86 17.05 -6.42
CA LYS A 116 14.75 18.07 -6.98
C LYS A 116 14.82 19.36 -6.12
N ASN A 117 13.81 19.59 -5.28
CA ASN A 117 13.72 20.70 -4.33
C ASN A 117 13.89 20.16 -2.91
N PHE A 118 15.12 19.76 -2.60
CA PHE A 118 15.54 19.55 -1.22
C PHE A 118 15.73 20.94 -0.59
N ASP A 119 14.63 21.61 -0.24
CA ASP A 119 14.71 22.84 0.55
C ASP A 119 15.25 22.49 1.94
N GLU A 120 16.27 23.21 2.37
CA GLU A 120 16.92 23.04 3.67
C GLU A 120 15.98 23.28 4.87
N GLU A 121 14.74 23.71 4.63
CA GLU A 121 13.73 24.00 5.63
C GLU A 121 13.08 22.76 6.28
N ILE A 122 13.19 21.56 5.69
CA ILE A 122 12.57 20.33 6.22
C ILE A 122 13.61 19.41 6.90
N LYS A 123 14.47 19.98 7.74
CA LYS A 123 15.43 19.20 8.56
C LYS A 123 14.84 18.63 9.85
N THR A 124 13.62 19.02 10.23
CA THR A 124 13.13 18.88 11.62
C THR A 124 12.09 17.80 11.87
N ILE A 125 11.68 16.99 10.88
CA ILE A 125 10.45 16.20 11.01
C ILE A 125 10.63 14.81 11.68
N PHE A 126 11.85 14.31 11.93
CA PHE A 126 12.02 13.05 12.65
C PHE A 126 13.25 13.05 13.58
N THR A 127 13.02 13.19 14.89
CA THR A 127 14.02 12.89 15.93
C THR A 127 13.68 11.56 16.59
N LEU A 128 14.50 10.54 16.30
CA LEU A 128 14.55 9.29 17.06
C LEU A 128 15.15 9.59 18.44
N SER A 129 14.56 9.11 19.53
CA SER A 129 15.20 9.14 20.85
C SER A 129 15.12 7.75 21.48
N TYR A 130 16.17 6.94 21.30
CA TYR A 130 16.37 5.67 22.00
C TYR A 130 17.48 5.86 23.03
N SER A 131 17.13 6.28 24.25
CA SER A 131 18.07 6.30 25.38
C SER A 131 17.65 5.39 26.55
N GLU A 132 16.56 4.62 26.45
CA GLU A 132 15.94 4.03 27.65
C GLU A 132 15.54 2.55 27.62
N ILE A 133 15.62 1.82 26.49
CA ILE A 133 15.12 0.43 26.46
C ILE A 133 16.25 -0.59 26.64
N LYS A 134 16.19 -1.35 27.73
CA LYS A 134 17.01 -2.55 28.01
C LYS A 134 16.21 -3.81 27.64
N ASN A 135 16.77 -4.64 26.75
CA ASN A 135 16.26 -5.92 26.24
C ASN A 135 15.12 -5.80 25.19
N PRO A 136 15.45 -5.45 23.93
CA PRO A 136 14.48 -5.36 22.85
C PRO A 136 13.94 -6.74 22.41
N THR A 137 12.63 -6.80 22.15
CA THR A 137 11.84 -7.83 21.48
C THR A 137 11.83 -7.62 19.95
N LEU A 138 11.17 -8.52 19.19
CA LEU A 138 11.07 -8.39 17.73
C LEU A 138 10.22 -7.19 17.28
N ASP A 139 9.27 -6.78 18.13
CA ASP A 139 8.50 -5.54 17.94
C ASP A 139 9.36 -4.31 18.25
N ASP A 140 10.38 -4.46 19.11
CA ASP A 140 11.40 -3.44 19.37
C ASP A 140 12.49 -3.38 18.27
N TYR A 141 12.45 -4.28 17.27
CA TYR A 141 13.35 -4.26 16.10
C TYR A 141 12.90 -3.25 15.04
N PHE A 142 11.65 -2.82 15.10
CA PHE A 142 11.11 -1.77 14.25
C PHE A 142 10.79 -0.58 15.17
N ASP A 143 11.57 0.49 15.10
CA ASP A 143 11.19 1.72 15.80
C ASP A 143 9.83 2.19 15.25
N GLU A 144 8.86 2.39 16.13
CA GLU A 144 7.61 3.05 15.78
C GLU A 144 7.97 4.48 15.35
N ILE A 145 7.99 4.70 14.03
CA ILE A 145 8.22 6.03 13.46
C ILE A 145 7.12 6.92 14.01
N LYS A 146 7.49 7.88 14.87
CA LYS A 146 6.52 8.83 15.45
C LYS A 146 5.79 9.54 14.32
N SER A 147 4.57 9.09 14.06
CA SER A 147 3.75 9.65 12.99
C SER A 147 3.48 11.12 13.27
N ILE A 148 3.58 11.96 12.23
CA ILE A 148 3.14 13.37 12.29
C ILE A 148 1.63 13.45 12.53
N ILE A 149 0.90 12.40 12.12
CA ILE A 149 -0.50 12.25 12.44
C ILE A 149 -0.61 11.97 13.94
N LYS A 150 -1.38 12.81 14.62
CA LYS A 150 -1.70 12.66 16.04
C LYS A 150 -2.83 11.65 16.23
N SER A 151 -3.84 11.70 15.36
CA SER A 151 -4.96 10.76 15.39
C SER A 151 -5.78 10.83 14.11
N VAL A 152 -6.37 9.71 13.72
CA VAL A 152 -7.46 9.64 12.73
C VAL A 152 -8.73 9.15 13.42
N THR A 153 -9.76 9.99 13.45
CA THR A 153 -11.07 9.65 14.01
C THR A 153 -12.07 9.41 12.89
N VAL A 154 -12.66 8.22 12.88
CA VAL A 154 -13.67 7.79 11.90
C VAL A 154 -15.04 7.63 12.57
N PRO A 155 -16.16 7.85 11.85
CA PRO A 155 -17.49 7.81 12.44
C PRO A 155 -18.04 6.38 12.62
N ASP A 156 -17.44 5.41 11.94
CA ASP A 156 -17.85 4.01 11.94
C ASP A 156 -16.67 3.10 11.60
N MET A 157 -16.79 1.81 11.90
CA MET A 157 -15.83 0.78 11.50
C MET A 157 -16.55 -0.55 11.26
N LEU A 158 -16.09 -1.29 10.25
CA LEU A 158 -16.52 -2.64 9.98
C LEU A 158 -15.92 -3.61 10.99
N ILE A 159 -16.76 -4.53 11.46
CA ILE A 159 -16.39 -5.62 12.35
C ILE A 159 -16.93 -6.91 11.75
N GLU A 160 -16.02 -7.83 11.41
CA GLU A 160 -16.36 -9.15 10.88
C GLU A 160 -16.11 -10.24 11.93
N GLN A 161 -16.91 -11.31 11.86
CA GLN A 161 -16.71 -12.52 12.66
C GLN A 161 -16.24 -13.65 11.73
N ILE A 162 -14.98 -14.05 11.86
CA ILE A 162 -14.36 -15.08 11.02
C ILE A 162 -13.78 -16.16 11.93
N ASN A 163 -14.32 -17.38 11.81
CA ASN A 163 -13.90 -18.56 12.60
C ASN A 163 -13.89 -18.30 14.12
N GLY A 164 -14.88 -17.55 14.62
CA GLY A 164 -14.98 -17.19 16.04
C GLY A 164 -14.06 -16.05 16.49
N ASN A 165 -13.24 -15.50 15.59
CA ASN A 165 -12.43 -14.33 15.84
C ASN A 165 -13.11 -13.07 15.30
N GLN A 166 -13.01 -12.00 16.07
CA GLN A 166 -13.46 -10.67 15.66
C GLN A 166 -12.33 -9.96 14.90
N ILE A 167 -12.57 -9.63 13.63
CA ILE A 167 -11.67 -8.81 12.82
C ILE A 167 -12.24 -7.40 12.74
N LYS A 168 -11.43 -6.42 13.15
CA LYS A 168 -11.76 -4.99 13.14
C LYS A 168 -11.02 -4.30 11.99
N TYR A 169 -11.73 -3.45 11.26
CA TYR A 169 -11.19 -2.60 10.20
C TYR A 169 -11.23 -1.13 10.66
N ASP A 170 -10.45 -0.83 11.71
CA ASP A 170 -10.27 0.51 12.27
C ASP A 170 -9.09 1.25 11.62
N THR A 171 -8.64 2.34 12.25
CA THR A 171 -7.53 3.17 11.81
C THR A 171 -6.17 2.69 12.31
N TYR A 172 -6.09 1.60 13.09
CA TYR A 172 -4.85 1.17 13.73
C TYR A 172 -3.73 0.92 12.70
N ASP A 173 -4.00 0.12 11.68
CA ASP A 173 -3.00 -0.22 10.65
C ASP A 173 -2.66 0.99 9.76
N MET A 174 -3.49 2.05 9.72
CA MET A 174 -3.17 3.30 9.01
C MET A 174 -2.12 4.12 9.76
N GLU A 175 -2.25 4.18 11.09
CA GLU A 175 -1.30 4.87 11.97
C GLU A 175 0.05 4.14 12.03
N HIS A 176 0.03 2.82 11.77
CA HIS A 176 1.20 1.93 11.76
C HIS A 176 1.50 1.37 10.36
N TYR A 177 1.16 2.13 9.31
CA TYR A 177 1.31 1.67 7.93
C TYR A 177 2.78 1.53 7.51
N TYR A 178 3.68 2.24 8.20
CA TYR A 178 5.13 2.21 8.00
C TYR A 178 5.81 1.42 9.11
N ILE A 179 6.81 0.63 8.75
CA ILE A 179 7.77 0.00 9.66
C ILE A 179 9.18 0.44 9.27
N GLY A 180 10.04 0.77 10.24
CA GLY A 180 11.42 1.20 9.99
C GLY A 180 12.40 0.03 10.02
N ASP A 181 13.15 -0.21 8.94
CA ASP A 181 14.32 -1.08 8.94
C ASP A 181 15.55 -0.27 9.37
N TRP A 182 16.15 -0.62 10.51
CA TRP A 182 17.29 0.08 11.10
C TRP A 182 18.64 -0.26 10.44
N GLU A 183 18.77 -1.41 9.75
CA GLU A 183 20.01 -1.75 9.04
C GLU A 183 20.15 -0.91 7.76
N MET A 184 19.01 -0.61 7.12
CA MET A 184 18.97 0.14 5.87
C MET A 184 18.46 1.58 6.00
N GLY A 185 17.91 1.96 7.15
CA GLY A 185 17.22 3.25 7.34
C GLY A 185 15.99 3.38 6.44
N MET A 186 15.29 2.28 6.15
CA MET A 186 14.21 2.22 5.16
C MET A 186 12.84 2.19 5.83
N GLN A 187 11.87 2.90 5.26
CA GLN A 187 10.46 2.72 5.61
C GLN A 187 9.85 1.63 4.71
N LEU A 188 9.36 0.55 5.31
CA LEU A 188 8.63 -0.51 4.64
C LEU A 188 7.13 -0.35 4.89
N PHE A 189 6.33 -0.80 3.93
CA PHE A 189 4.87 -0.71 3.96
C PHE A 189 4.31 -1.99 4.53
N ARG A 190 3.51 -1.90 5.60
CA ARG A 190 2.92 -3.07 6.29
C ARG A 190 2.01 -3.87 5.34
N TYR A 191 2.38 -5.11 5.03
CA TYR A 191 1.89 -5.90 3.90
C TYR A 191 0.50 -6.45 4.19
N GLY A 192 0.32 -6.93 5.42
CA GLY A 192 -0.97 -7.31 5.97
C GLY A 192 -1.73 -6.17 6.62
N ALA A 193 -1.37 -4.90 6.38
CA ALA A 193 -2.12 -3.77 6.92
C ALA A 193 -3.55 -3.80 6.38
N ARG A 194 -4.51 -3.78 7.29
CA ARG A 194 -5.91 -3.71 6.93
C ARG A 194 -6.30 -2.26 6.66
N PRO A 195 -7.19 -2.02 5.68
CA PRO A 195 -7.76 -0.70 5.51
C PRO A 195 -8.72 -0.40 6.68
N TRP A 196 -9.01 0.89 6.87
CA TRP A 196 -10.26 1.28 7.51
C TRP A 196 -11.40 0.90 6.57
N ALA A 197 -12.47 0.33 7.12
CA ALA A 197 -13.66 0.04 6.33
C ALA A 197 -14.95 0.36 7.08
N THR A 198 -16.01 0.66 6.33
CA THR A 198 -17.38 0.81 6.84
C THR A 198 -18.39 0.22 5.87
N SER A 199 -19.39 -0.50 6.39
CA SER A 199 -20.52 -1.04 5.62
C SER A 199 -21.71 -0.08 5.52
N LYS A 200 -21.67 1.03 6.25
CA LYS A 200 -22.73 2.04 6.27
C LYS A 200 -22.68 2.91 5.02
N ASN A 201 -23.75 3.66 4.78
CA ASN A 201 -23.77 4.65 3.69
C ASN A 201 -22.71 5.72 3.94
N PRO A 202 -21.68 5.85 3.08
CA PRO A 202 -20.54 6.70 3.39
C PRO A 202 -20.78 8.18 3.10
N VAL A 203 -21.76 8.55 2.27
CA VAL A 203 -22.01 9.96 1.92
C VAL A 203 -22.40 10.75 3.16
N GLY A 204 -21.72 11.89 3.38
CA GLY A 204 -21.86 12.74 4.54
C GLY A 204 -21.09 12.28 5.78
N MET A 205 -20.40 11.14 5.72
CA MET A 205 -19.47 10.76 6.79
C MET A 205 -18.34 11.76 6.88
N ASN A 206 -17.97 12.12 8.11
CA ASN A 206 -16.90 13.05 8.40
C ASN A 206 -15.76 12.33 9.14
N ILE A 207 -14.57 12.37 8.55
CA ILE A 207 -13.34 11.79 9.11
C ILE A 207 -12.48 12.95 9.59
N LYS A 208 -12.07 12.92 10.86
CA LYS A 208 -11.21 13.96 11.43
C LYS A 208 -9.77 13.47 11.48
N MET A 209 -8.85 14.29 11.00
CA MET A 209 -7.41 14.10 11.18
C MET A 209 -6.83 15.25 11.98
N ASP A 210 -6.08 14.92 13.03
CA ASP A 210 -5.30 15.89 13.80
C ASP A 210 -3.81 15.62 13.58
N PHE A 211 -3.01 16.69 13.46
CA PHE A 211 -1.58 16.62 13.25
C PHE A 211 -0.81 17.15 14.48
N LYS A 212 0.43 16.69 14.65
CA LYS A 212 1.35 17.20 15.69
C LYS A 212 1.94 18.56 15.31
N GLU A 213 1.99 18.87 14.03
CA GLU A 213 2.51 20.09 13.43
C GLU A 213 1.71 20.46 12.17
N ALA A 214 1.73 21.73 11.78
CA ALA A 214 0.92 22.21 10.66
C ALA A 214 1.34 21.57 9.33
N GLN A 215 0.37 21.09 8.56
CA GLN A 215 0.56 20.37 7.30
C GLN A 215 -0.02 21.14 6.13
N ASN A 216 0.65 21.08 4.97
CA ASN A 216 0.20 21.69 3.72
C ASN A 216 -0.65 20.75 2.84
N SER A 217 -0.74 19.48 3.22
CA SER A 217 -1.44 18.46 2.43
C SER A 217 -1.70 17.20 3.25
N ILE A 218 -2.68 16.41 2.82
CA ILE A 218 -2.81 15.00 3.19
C ILE A 218 -2.60 14.12 1.98
N VAL A 219 -2.27 12.85 2.23
CA VAL A 219 -2.15 11.82 1.21
C VAL A 219 -3.08 10.67 1.55
N ILE A 220 -3.84 10.18 0.57
CA ILE A 220 -4.82 9.11 0.74
C ILE A 220 -4.47 7.97 -0.22
N LEU A 221 -4.34 6.75 0.31
CA LEU A 221 -4.32 5.54 -0.50
C LEU A 221 -5.73 4.94 -0.47
N ASN A 222 -6.47 5.14 -1.54
CA ASN A 222 -7.89 4.85 -1.64
C ASN A 222 -8.16 3.34 -1.87
N GLY A 223 -9.26 2.81 -1.36
CA GLY A 223 -9.70 1.42 -1.56
C GLY A 223 -9.00 0.39 -0.67
N TYR A 224 -9.32 -0.89 -0.88
CA TYR A 224 -8.62 -2.03 -0.27
C TYR A 224 -7.42 -2.39 -1.14
N VAL A 225 -6.21 -2.02 -0.71
CA VAL A 225 -5.00 -2.14 -1.54
C VAL A 225 -4.12 -3.26 -0.99
N HIS A 226 -4.18 -4.42 -1.66
CA HIS A 226 -3.40 -5.60 -1.29
C HIS A 226 -2.76 -6.27 -2.52
N PRO A 227 -1.43 -6.44 -2.58
CA PRO A 227 -0.72 -6.99 -3.74
C PRO A 227 -1.19 -8.38 -4.20
N ASP A 228 -1.44 -9.29 -3.26
CA ASP A 228 -1.95 -10.64 -3.60
C ASP A 228 -3.45 -10.69 -3.87
N LYS A 229 -4.19 -9.66 -3.48
CA LYS A 229 -5.65 -9.62 -3.56
C LYS A 229 -6.10 -8.37 -4.29
N ARG A 230 -5.44 -8.06 -5.43
CA ARG A 230 -5.66 -6.84 -6.21
C ARG A 230 -7.13 -6.57 -6.56
N HIS A 231 -7.86 -7.64 -6.86
CA HIS A 231 -9.30 -7.59 -7.12
C HIS A 231 -10.11 -6.97 -5.97
N LEU A 232 -9.62 -6.96 -4.73
CA LEU A 232 -10.30 -6.33 -3.59
C LEU A 232 -10.47 -4.82 -3.75
N TYR A 233 -9.59 -4.16 -4.53
CA TYR A 233 -9.76 -2.75 -4.84
C TYR A 233 -11.09 -2.51 -5.55
N LYS A 234 -11.35 -3.23 -6.66
CA LYS A 234 -12.62 -3.14 -7.41
C LYS A 234 -13.80 -3.79 -6.70
N ALA A 235 -13.55 -4.77 -5.83
CA ALA A 235 -14.59 -5.48 -5.11
C ALA A 235 -15.30 -4.63 -4.05
N ASN A 236 -14.59 -3.71 -3.39
CA ASN A 236 -15.12 -2.84 -2.33
C ASN A 236 -15.45 -1.46 -2.87
N ARG A 237 -16.25 -0.67 -2.16
CA ARG A 237 -16.43 0.75 -2.49
C ARG A 237 -15.15 1.53 -2.23
N ARG A 238 -14.98 2.60 -3.01
CA ARG A 238 -13.78 3.46 -3.00
C ARG A 238 -14.22 4.92 -3.02
N LEU A 239 -13.44 5.82 -2.44
CA LEU A 239 -13.72 7.26 -2.52
C LEU A 239 -13.74 7.70 -3.99
N LYS A 240 -14.69 8.53 -4.36
CA LYS A 240 -14.75 9.17 -5.69
C LYS A 240 -14.61 10.68 -5.56
N LYS A 241 -15.27 11.26 -4.56
CA LYS A 241 -15.18 12.69 -4.27
C LYS A 241 -15.25 12.95 -2.78
N ILE A 242 -14.38 13.84 -2.30
CA ILE A 242 -14.39 14.33 -0.91
C ILE A 242 -14.36 15.84 -0.88
N ARG A 243 -14.73 16.41 0.27
CA ARG A 243 -14.46 17.78 0.65
C ARG A 243 -13.60 17.81 1.90
N VAL A 244 -12.50 18.53 1.86
CA VAL A 244 -11.63 18.77 3.00
C VAL A 244 -11.84 20.20 3.49
N THR A 245 -12.05 20.35 4.79
CA THR A 245 -12.14 21.63 5.49
C THR A 245 -11.19 21.60 6.68
N SER A 246 -10.88 22.75 7.26
CA SER A 246 -10.17 22.83 8.54
C SER A 246 -10.99 23.67 9.51
N PRO A 247 -11.07 23.30 10.81
CA PRO A 247 -11.66 24.18 11.81
C PRO A 247 -10.77 25.41 12.10
N ASP A 248 -9.48 25.32 11.75
CA ASP A 248 -8.47 26.35 12.03
C ASP A 248 -8.37 27.38 10.88
N ALA A 249 -9.06 27.15 9.75
CA ALA A 249 -8.93 27.94 8.54
C ALA A 249 -10.24 28.04 7.76
N ASN A 250 -10.45 29.16 7.05
CA ASN A 250 -11.65 29.40 6.27
C ASN A 250 -11.48 28.97 4.80
N PHE A 251 -11.23 27.69 4.58
CA PHE A 251 -11.20 27.11 3.23
C PHE A 251 -11.98 25.79 3.15
N TYR A 252 -12.32 25.42 1.92
CA TYR A 252 -12.61 24.04 1.57
C TYR A 252 -11.89 23.67 0.28
N VAL A 253 -11.51 22.40 0.16
CA VAL A 253 -10.94 21.80 -1.05
C VAL A 253 -11.80 20.61 -1.41
N GLU A 254 -12.40 20.61 -2.60
CA GLU A 254 -12.99 19.40 -3.16
C GLU A 254 -11.94 18.64 -3.96
N SER A 255 -11.90 17.34 -3.78
CA SER A 255 -10.94 16.47 -4.47
C SER A 255 -11.66 15.27 -5.07
N GLU A 256 -11.41 15.02 -6.35
CA GLU A 256 -11.88 13.85 -7.07
C GLU A 256 -10.78 12.81 -7.19
N PHE A 257 -11.15 11.55 -7.08
CA PHE A 257 -10.23 10.41 -7.13
C PHE A 257 -10.42 9.69 -8.46
N GLU A 258 -9.30 9.36 -9.10
CA GLU A 258 -9.32 8.38 -10.18
C GLU A 258 -9.66 7.00 -9.61
N ASP A 259 -10.35 6.18 -10.41
CA ASP A 259 -10.66 4.79 -10.03
C ASP A 259 -9.45 3.87 -10.30
N THR A 260 -8.27 4.27 -9.78
CA THR A 260 -6.99 3.54 -9.86
C THR A 260 -6.26 3.51 -8.52
N VAL A 261 -5.35 2.56 -8.35
CA VAL A 261 -4.52 2.39 -7.14
C VAL A 261 -3.31 3.32 -7.23
N HIS A 262 -3.42 4.46 -6.58
CA HIS A 262 -2.33 5.44 -6.47
C HIS A 262 -2.40 6.19 -5.13
N PHE A 263 -1.33 6.89 -4.78
CA PHE A 263 -1.33 7.84 -3.65
C PHE A 263 -1.87 9.19 -4.12
N HIS A 264 -3.03 9.57 -3.59
CA HIS A 264 -3.71 10.81 -3.96
C HIS A 264 -3.36 11.91 -2.95
N GLU A 265 -2.74 13.01 -3.41
CA GLU A 265 -2.43 14.17 -2.57
C GLU A 265 -3.52 15.23 -2.65
N VAL A 266 -4.02 15.66 -1.50
CA VAL A 266 -4.92 16.81 -1.39
C VAL A 266 -4.14 17.95 -0.76
N LYS A 267 -3.84 18.97 -1.56
CA LYS A 267 -3.12 20.17 -1.12
C LYS A 267 -4.07 21.18 -0.49
N PHE A 268 -3.61 21.83 0.57
CA PHE A 268 -4.33 22.88 1.26
C PHE A 268 -3.85 24.26 0.79
N PRO A 269 -4.73 25.28 0.81
CA PRO A 269 -4.32 26.65 0.50
C PRO A 269 -3.33 27.24 1.52
N GLU A 270 -3.40 26.77 2.77
CA GLU A 270 -2.53 27.19 3.87
C GLU A 270 -2.24 26.02 4.83
N PRO A 271 -1.12 26.04 5.57
CA PRO A 271 -0.80 25.00 6.53
C PRO A 271 -1.81 24.94 7.68
N VAL A 272 -2.28 23.75 8.05
CA VAL A 272 -3.26 23.54 9.15
C VAL A 272 -2.88 22.39 10.07
N THR A 273 -3.29 22.47 11.33
CA THR A 273 -3.05 21.43 12.35
C THR A 273 -4.15 20.38 12.44
N SER A 274 -5.28 20.60 11.77
CA SER A 274 -6.39 19.65 11.74
C SER A 274 -7.23 19.82 10.48
N VAL A 275 -7.84 18.73 10.03
CA VAL A 275 -8.79 18.72 8.92
C VAL A 275 -9.97 17.80 9.17
N ASN A 276 -11.11 18.17 8.58
CA ASN A 276 -12.30 17.34 8.46
C ASN A 276 -12.50 16.95 6.99
N ILE A 277 -12.63 15.66 6.73
CA ILE A 277 -12.81 15.07 5.41
C ILE A 277 -14.24 14.54 5.32
N GLU A 278 -15.07 15.22 4.53
CA GLU A 278 -16.44 14.80 4.22
C GLU A 278 -16.45 13.97 2.93
N ILE A 279 -17.08 12.80 2.98
CA ILE A 279 -17.27 11.97 1.79
C ILE A 279 -18.49 12.47 1.01
N LEU A 280 -18.26 12.91 -0.23
CA LEU A 280 -19.31 13.45 -1.10
C LEU A 280 -19.84 12.41 -2.09
N ASP A 281 -18.97 11.54 -2.61
CA ASP A 281 -19.33 10.49 -3.57
C ASP A 281 -18.34 9.32 -3.49
N TYR A 282 -18.77 8.15 -3.95
CA TYR A 282 -17.99 6.92 -3.96
C TYR A 282 -18.21 6.10 -5.23
N TYR A 283 -17.19 5.35 -5.63
CA TYR A 283 -17.34 4.30 -6.63
C TYR A 283 -17.98 3.07 -5.99
N GLU A 284 -18.96 2.49 -6.67
CA GLU A 284 -19.53 1.23 -6.22
C GLU A 284 -18.53 0.07 -6.36
N GLY A 285 -18.59 -0.84 -5.39
CA GLY A 285 -17.87 -2.10 -5.43
C GLY A 285 -18.60 -3.11 -6.33
N ASN A 286 -17.85 -3.95 -7.04
CA ASN A 286 -18.47 -5.00 -7.87
C ASN A 286 -19.00 -6.19 -7.06
N LYS A 287 -18.73 -6.25 -5.74
CA LYS A 287 -19.10 -7.37 -4.87
C LYS A 287 -19.53 -6.94 -3.48
N TYR A 288 -18.76 -6.08 -2.82
CA TYR A 288 -18.96 -5.66 -1.44
C TYR A 288 -19.47 -4.22 -1.36
N LYS A 289 -20.29 -3.94 -0.35
CA LYS A 289 -20.84 -2.61 -0.08
C LYS A 289 -20.03 -1.82 0.93
N ASP A 290 -18.86 -2.33 1.29
CA ASP A 290 -17.97 -1.74 2.26
C ASP A 290 -17.10 -0.68 1.58
N LEU A 291 -17.08 0.54 2.09
CA LEU A 291 -16.10 1.54 1.70
C LEU A 291 -14.78 1.23 2.39
N CYS A 292 -13.70 1.13 1.63
CA CYS A 292 -12.36 0.93 2.18
C CYS A 292 -11.44 2.12 1.84
N VAL A 293 -10.58 2.47 2.79
CA VAL A 293 -9.43 3.35 2.56
C VAL A 293 -8.21 2.67 3.18
N GLN A 294 -7.14 2.48 2.42
CA GLN A 294 -5.96 1.79 2.90
C GLN A 294 -5.14 2.66 3.85
N MET A 295 -5.02 3.95 3.56
CA MET A 295 -4.20 4.88 4.34
C MET A 295 -4.75 6.29 4.28
N PHE A 296 -4.79 6.95 5.43
CA PHE A 296 -4.71 8.40 5.56
C PHE A 296 -3.31 8.76 6.06
N GLY A 297 -2.61 9.58 5.31
CA GLY A 297 -1.21 9.94 5.51
C GLY A 297 -0.99 11.43 5.36
N VAL A 298 0.25 11.83 5.59
CA VAL A 298 0.77 13.13 5.16
C VAL A 298 1.85 12.89 4.11
N ARG A 299 2.31 13.94 3.46
CA ARG A 299 3.39 13.83 2.47
C ARG A 299 4.65 13.32 3.18
N ASN A 300 5.01 12.07 2.93
CA ASN A 300 6.14 11.43 3.61
C ASN A 300 7.48 11.84 3.00
N PHE A 301 8.49 11.81 3.86
CA PHE A 301 9.89 12.04 3.56
C PHE A 301 10.69 10.86 4.11
N SER A 302 11.46 10.20 3.25
CA SER A 302 12.44 9.21 3.70
C SER A 302 13.71 9.92 4.13
N PHE A 303 14.07 9.78 5.41
CA PHE A 303 15.42 10.13 5.88
C PHE A 303 16.41 9.13 5.31
N LEU A 304 17.22 9.57 4.35
CA LEU A 304 18.43 8.86 3.94
C LEU A 304 19.65 9.65 4.39
N ASN A 305 20.68 8.95 4.83
CA ASN A 305 22.01 9.53 5.03
C ASN A 305 22.46 10.23 3.73
N GLU A 306 23.05 11.43 3.83
CA GLU A 306 23.55 12.21 2.70
C GLU A 306 24.43 11.39 1.74
N ASN A 307 25.22 10.45 2.27
CA ASN A 307 26.07 9.56 1.47
C ASN A 307 25.27 8.60 0.59
N SER A 308 24.08 8.15 1.04
CA SER A 308 23.18 7.31 0.24
C SER A 308 22.48 8.11 -0.87
N ILE A 309 22.20 9.39 -0.63
CA ILE A 309 21.53 10.30 -1.59
C ILE A 309 22.44 10.67 -2.77
N ARG A 310 23.77 10.75 -2.56
CA ARG A 310 24.74 11.05 -3.63
C ARG A 310 24.75 10.00 -4.74
N ASN A 311 24.39 8.75 -4.43
CA ASN A 311 24.36 7.65 -5.40
C ASN A 311 22.98 7.43 -6.05
N LEU A 312 21.92 8.09 -5.57
CA LEU A 312 20.59 8.06 -6.20
C LEU A 312 20.53 9.10 -7.33
N SER A 313 21.05 8.75 -8.50
CA SER A 313 20.95 9.55 -9.72
C SER A 313 20.86 8.68 -10.97
N PHE A 314 20.32 9.23 -12.06
CA PHE A 314 20.39 8.56 -13.36
C PHE A 314 21.83 8.42 -13.83
N ASP A 315 22.73 9.35 -13.49
CA ASP A 315 24.16 9.22 -13.81
C ASP A 315 24.79 7.98 -13.18
N TYR A 316 24.37 7.60 -11.97
CA TYR A 316 24.81 6.36 -11.34
C TYR A 316 24.29 5.14 -12.10
N LEU A 317 23.01 5.12 -12.45
CA LEU A 317 22.41 4.03 -13.25
C LEU A 317 23.06 3.88 -14.62
N MET A 318 23.39 4.99 -15.28
CA MET A 318 24.00 5.01 -16.60
C MET A 318 25.45 4.49 -16.63
N ARG A 319 26.06 4.18 -15.47
CA ARG A 319 27.33 3.44 -15.40
C ARG A 319 27.18 1.95 -15.77
N TYR A 320 25.95 1.44 -15.72
CA TYR A 320 25.62 0.05 -16.05
C TYR A 320 25.16 -0.08 -17.50
N LYS A 321 24.98 -1.32 -17.98
CA LYS A 321 24.54 -1.56 -19.36
C LYS A 321 23.08 -1.15 -19.52
N LYS A 322 22.72 -0.40 -20.55
CA LYS A 322 21.30 -0.15 -20.86
C LYS A 322 20.61 -1.46 -21.25
N TYR A 323 19.42 -1.71 -20.73
CA TYR A 323 18.59 -2.83 -21.17
C TYR A 323 18.04 -2.53 -22.57
N GLU A 324 18.23 -3.46 -23.50
CA GLU A 324 17.68 -3.44 -24.85
C GLU A 324 16.76 -4.67 -24.96
N GLU A 325 15.53 -4.46 -25.44
CA GLU A 325 14.45 -5.46 -25.53
C GLU A 325 14.75 -6.58 -26.54
#